data_AF-A0A165SWE0-F1
#
_entry.id   AF-A0A165SWE0-F1
#
_cell.length_a   1.000
_cell.length_b   1.000
_cell.length_c   1.000
_cell.angle_alpha   90.00
_cell.angle_beta   90.00
_cell.angle_gamma   90.00
#
_symmetry.space_group_name_H-M   'P 1'
#
loop_
_entity.id
_entity.type
_entity.pdbx_description
1 polymer ?
#
loop_
_entity_poly.entity_id
_entity_poly.type
_entity_poly.pdbx_seq_one_letter_code
_entity_poly.pdbx_strand_id
1 'polypeptide(L)'
;MWGSADSGSSQAIADTFFHAPLLDVPEKELQNDAVTQMLTTHAHLFKIITPIKVAVFENLVHNHPNQPFVHLVCKGLQEGFWSYANAFPDHYPDIFDNSVGGPKDEQQAEFMREQHDDKVKQEWYSPSFGKHLLPGMYNIPIHTVPKPPLNSGCLRLVINMSAGDYAPNSVIMKQAIAGLHLNGMHALGEALLWF
;
A
#
# COMPACT_ATOMS: atom_id res chain seq x y z
N MET A 1 14.99 -19.93 -22.05
CA MET A 1 15.73 -19.03 -22.96
C MET A 1 16.23 -17.88 -22.10
N TRP A 2 17.40 -18.09 -21.50
CA TRP A 2 18.00 -17.15 -20.55
C TRP A 2 18.96 -16.28 -21.37
N GLY A 3 18.66 -14.99 -21.45
CA GLY A 3 19.45 -14.00 -22.20
C GLY A 3 20.62 -13.51 -21.38
N SER A 4 21.72 -13.23 -22.07
CA SER A 4 23.01 -12.76 -21.55
C SER A 4 22.93 -11.71 -20.46
N ALA A 5 23.93 -11.74 -19.58
CA ALA A 5 24.20 -10.73 -18.56
C ALA A 5 24.24 -9.32 -19.18
N ASP A 6 23.16 -8.56 -18.97
CA ASP A 6 23.22 -7.10 -19.09
C ASP A 6 24.05 -6.59 -17.92
N SER A 7 25.25 -6.12 -18.23
CA SER A 7 26.13 -5.36 -17.33
C SER A 7 25.64 -3.91 -17.10
N GLY A 8 24.33 -3.69 -17.24
CA GLY A 8 23.69 -2.39 -17.04
C GLY A 8 23.10 -2.30 -15.63
N SER A 9 23.56 -1.31 -14.86
CA SER A 9 22.84 -0.83 -13.68
C SER A 9 21.33 -0.81 -13.95
N SER A 10 20.52 -1.39 -13.06
CA SER A 10 19.07 -1.34 -13.22
C SER A 10 18.61 0.11 -13.36
N GLN A 11 17.76 0.37 -14.34
CA GLN A 11 17.15 1.69 -14.51
C GLN A 11 16.43 2.13 -13.24
N ALA A 12 15.86 1.21 -12.45
CA ALA A 12 15.25 1.53 -11.16
C ALA A 12 16.27 2.04 -10.13
N ILE A 13 17.51 1.52 -10.15
CA ILE A 13 18.62 2.03 -9.33
C ILE A 13 19.04 3.41 -9.83
N ALA A 14 19.25 3.57 -11.14
CA ALA A 14 19.59 4.86 -11.73
C ALA A 14 18.53 5.93 -11.43
N ASP A 15 17.25 5.55 -11.42
CA ASP A 15 16.14 6.43 -11.12
C ASP A 15 16.25 6.98 -9.69
N THR A 16 16.70 6.22 -8.68
CA THR A 16 16.80 6.75 -7.30
C THR A 16 17.73 7.97 -7.20
N PHE A 17 18.74 8.10 -8.07
CA PHE A 17 19.68 9.21 -8.07
C PHE A 17 19.04 10.54 -8.49
N PHE A 18 17.99 10.51 -9.30
CA PHE A 18 17.43 11.70 -9.94
C PHE A 18 15.91 11.83 -9.83
N HIS A 19 15.22 10.79 -9.34
CA HIS A 19 13.79 10.81 -9.19
C HIS A 19 13.40 11.89 -8.19
N ALA A 20 12.30 12.60 -8.49
CA ALA A 20 11.72 13.52 -7.55
C ALA A 20 11.41 12.78 -6.23
N PRO A 21 11.50 13.45 -5.08
CA PRO A 21 11.07 12.87 -3.82
C PRO A 21 9.63 12.33 -3.93
N LEU A 22 9.34 11.28 -3.17
CA LEU A 22 7.99 10.74 -3.07
C LEU A 22 7.00 11.86 -2.70
N LEU A 23 5.73 11.71 -3.09
CA LEU A 23 4.72 12.66 -2.62
C LEU A 23 4.51 12.47 -1.12
N ASP A 24 4.53 13.59 -0.40
CA ASP A 24 4.12 13.62 1.01
C ASP A 24 2.61 13.86 1.11
N VAL A 25 2.08 13.69 2.32
CA VAL A 25 0.66 13.93 2.60
C VAL A 25 0.32 15.40 2.29
N PRO A 26 -0.71 15.68 1.47
CA PRO A 26 -1.13 17.04 1.18
C PRO A 26 -1.54 17.78 2.44
N GLU A 27 -1.20 19.08 2.53
CA GLU A 27 -1.51 19.92 3.69
C GLU A 27 -3.00 19.91 4.06
N LYS A 28 -3.88 19.88 3.05
CA LYS A 28 -5.33 19.77 3.26
C LYS A 28 -5.72 18.52 4.07
N GLU A 29 -5.05 17.39 3.84
CA GLU A 29 -5.31 16.13 4.57
C GLU A 29 -4.73 16.20 5.99
N LEU A 30 -3.57 16.83 6.16
CA LEU A 30 -2.98 17.06 7.49
C LEU A 30 -3.85 17.97 8.38
N GLN A 31 -4.54 18.92 7.76
CA GLN A 31 -5.47 19.85 8.42
C GLN A 31 -6.88 19.26 8.63
N ASN A 32 -7.12 18.00 8.26
CA ASN A 32 -8.40 17.34 8.55
C ASN A 32 -8.44 16.88 10.02
N ASP A 33 -8.92 17.77 10.90
CA ASP A 33 -8.99 17.52 12.34
C ASP A 33 -9.71 16.22 12.71
N ALA A 34 -10.79 15.87 12.01
CA ALA A 34 -11.56 14.65 12.29
C ALA A 34 -10.72 13.39 12.03
N VAL A 35 -10.01 13.34 10.90
CA VAL A 35 -9.14 12.21 10.55
C VAL A 35 -7.91 12.17 11.45
N THR A 36 -7.25 13.31 11.68
CA THR A 36 -6.06 13.39 12.54
C THR A 36 -6.39 13.00 13.99
N GLN A 37 -7.54 13.43 14.52
CA GLN A 37 -8.01 12.99 15.84
C GLN A 37 -8.34 11.49 15.86
N MET A 38 -8.98 10.97 14.82
CA MET A 38 -9.29 9.54 14.69
C MET A 38 -8.02 8.68 14.69
N LEU A 39 -7.03 9.02 13.86
CA LEU A 39 -5.74 8.34 13.80
C LEU A 39 -5.00 8.37 15.14
N THR A 40 -5.01 9.52 15.82
CA THR A 40 -4.33 9.68 17.11
C THR A 40 -5.01 8.86 18.21
N THR A 41 -6.35 8.91 18.28
CA THR A 41 -7.13 8.19 19.31
C THR A 41 -7.19 6.69 19.06
N HIS A 42 -7.04 6.25 17.81
CA HIS A 42 -7.08 4.86 17.39
C HIS A 42 -5.76 4.38 16.77
N ALA A 43 -4.63 4.91 17.22
CA ALA A 43 -3.30 4.56 16.66
C ALA A 43 -3.01 3.05 16.66
N HIS A 44 -3.61 2.30 17.60
CA HIS A 44 -3.52 0.85 17.67
C HIS A 44 -4.14 0.11 16.46
N LEU A 45 -5.01 0.76 15.68
CA LEU A 45 -5.61 0.23 14.46
C LEU A 45 -4.74 0.43 13.21
N PHE A 46 -3.74 1.32 13.28
CA PHE A 46 -2.92 1.74 12.12
C PHE A 46 -1.45 1.52 12.41
N LYS A 47 -1.10 0.32 12.90
CA LYS A 47 0.30 -0.02 13.18
C LYS A 47 1.11 -0.01 11.89
N ILE A 48 2.25 0.67 11.91
CA ILE A 48 3.23 0.63 10.83
C ILE A 48 4.30 -0.37 11.23
N ILE A 49 4.26 -1.54 10.61
CA ILE A 49 5.19 -2.63 10.87
C ILE A 49 6.09 -2.78 9.65
N THR A 50 7.37 -2.54 9.84
CA THR A 50 8.38 -2.74 8.80
C THR A 50 9.47 -3.69 9.31
N PRO A 51 9.90 -4.69 8.51
CA PRO A 51 11.04 -5.53 8.86
C PRO A 51 12.37 -4.76 8.71
N ILE A 52 12.36 -3.56 8.12
CA ILE A 52 13.55 -2.75 7.86
C ILE A 52 13.91 -1.96 9.11
N LYS A 53 15.14 -2.11 9.59
CA LYS A 53 15.71 -1.25 10.65
C LYS A 53 15.98 0.15 10.09
N VAL A 54 15.00 1.04 10.14
CA VAL A 54 15.05 2.32 9.42
C VAL A 54 16.28 3.15 9.78
N ALA A 55 16.66 3.26 11.06
CA ALA A 55 17.87 3.99 11.46
C ALA A 55 19.17 3.41 10.85
N VAL A 56 19.24 2.08 10.70
CA VAL A 56 20.39 1.44 10.05
C VAL A 56 20.35 1.71 8.54
N PHE A 57 19.18 1.58 7.93
CA PHE A 57 18.97 1.89 6.51
C PHE A 57 19.39 3.33 6.20
N GLU A 58 18.86 4.32 6.92
CA GLU A 58 19.19 5.74 6.78
C GLU A 58 20.69 6.00 6.91
N ASN A 59 21.35 5.40 7.90
CA ASN A 59 22.80 5.50 8.04
C ASN A 59 23.57 4.87 6.88
N LEU A 60 23.10 3.75 6.30
CA LEU A 60 23.73 3.15 5.13
C LEU A 60 23.61 4.03 3.88
N VAL A 61 22.56 4.85 3.78
CA VAL A 61 22.30 5.72 2.62
C VAL A 61 22.56 7.21 2.89
N HIS A 62 23.24 7.57 3.98
CA HIS A 62 23.52 8.97 4.34
C HIS A 62 24.33 9.76 3.29
N ASN A 63 25.14 9.07 2.48
CA ASN A 63 25.91 9.66 1.38
C ASN A 63 25.21 9.55 0.01
N HIS A 64 23.96 9.09 -0.05
CA HIS A 64 23.23 9.01 -1.29
C HIS A 64 23.01 10.41 -1.87
N PRO A 65 23.26 10.66 -3.17
CA PRO A 65 23.23 12.02 -3.72
C PRO A 65 21.81 12.64 -3.74
N ASN A 66 20.77 11.81 -3.74
CA ASN A 66 19.38 12.26 -3.63
C ASN A 66 18.86 12.11 -2.18
N GLN A 67 19.41 12.91 -1.26
CA GLN A 67 18.96 12.92 0.14
C GLN A 67 17.48 13.27 0.32
N PRO A 68 16.88 14.19 -0.45
CA PRO A 68 15.43 14.46 -0.35
C PRO A 68 14.55 13.23 -0.61
N PHE A 69 14.90 12.40 -1.59
CA PHE A 69 14.21 11.14 -1.84
C PHE A 69 14.40 10.13 -0.70
N VAL A 70 15.65 9.96 -0.23
CA VAL A 70 15.97 9.06 0.89
C VAL A 70 15.20 9.43 2.15
N HIS A 71 15.12 10.72 2.47
CA HIS A 71 14.39 11.20 3.64
C HIS A 71 12.92 10.77 3.60
N LEU A 72 12.23 10.95 2.47
CA LEU A 72 10.83 10.55 2.34
C LEU A 72 10.62 9.03 2.31
N VAL A 73 11.58 8.26 1.81
CA VAL A 73 11.56 6.80 1.95
C VAL A 73 11.68 6.40 3.43
N CYS A 74 12.61 7.01 4.17
CA CYS A 74 12.79 6.72 5.60
C CYS A 74 11.57 7.14 6.41
N LYS A 75 11.00 8.32 6.13
CA LYS A 75 9.73 8.78 6.69
C LYS A 75 8.62 7.78 6.39
N GLY A 76 8.45 7.35 5.13
CA GLY A 76 7.42 6.40 4.74
C GLY A 76 7.54 5.02 5.39
N LEU A 77 8.77 4.57 5.70
CA LEU A 77 9.00 3.33 6.44
C LEU A 77 8.62 3.44 7.93
N GLN A 78 8.62 4.64 8.50
CA GLN A 78 8.29 4.90 9.91
C GLN A 78 6.83 5.32 10.11
N GLU A 79 6.31 6.14 9.20
CA GLU A 79 5.04 6.85 9.30
C GLU A 79 4.01 6.38 8.24
N GLY A 80 4.41 5.51 7.32
CA GLY A 80 3.58 5.02 6.23
C GLY A 80 3.74 5.84 4.94
N PHE A 81 3.50 5.20 3.79
CA PHE A 81 3.62 5.84 2.48
C PHE A 81 2.30 6.47 2.04
N TRP A 82 2.38 7.69 1.51
CA TRP A 82 1.26 8.32 0.83
C TRP A 82 1.08 7.72 -0.58
N SER A 83 -0.16 7.45 -0.98
CA SER A 83 -0.50 6.61 -2.14
C SER A 83 -0.41 7.30 -3.51
N TYR A 84 0.37 8.38 -3.63
CA TYR A 84 0.37 9.29 -4.79
C TYR A 84 -1.03 9.87 -5.13
N ALA A 85 -1.93 9.85 -4.15
CA ALA A 85 -3.22 10.50 -4.26
C ALA A 85 -3.06 12.02 -4.16
N ASN A 86 -3.90 12.74 -4.87
CA ASN A 86 -4.20 14.11 -4.48
C ASN A 86 -4.90 14.15 -3.12
N ALA A 87 -5.03 15.34 -2.55
CA ALA A 87 -6.01 15.52 -1.48
C ALA A 87 -7.39 15.05 -1.97
N PHE A 88 -8.15 14.39 -1.11
CA PHE A 88 -9.49 13.91 -1.41
C PHE A 88 -10.35 15.11 -1.85
N PRO A 89 -11.13 14.99 -2.94
CA PRO A 89 -12.00 16.08 -3.38
C PRO A 89 -13.04 16.45 -2.31
N ASP A 90 -13.45 17.72 -2.24
CA ASP A 90 -14.42 18.18 -1.21
C ASP A 90 -15.78 17.47 -1.26
N HIS A 91 -16.13 16.85 -2.38
CA HIS A 91 -17.37 16.09 -2.55
C HIS A 91 -17.26 14.63 -2.08
N TYR A 92 -16.09 14.18 -1.65
CA TYR A 92 -15.93 12.87 -1.04
C TYR A 92 -16.53 12.88 0.37
N PRO A 93 -17.31 11.85 0.74
CA PRO A 93 -17.92 11.79 2.07
C PRO A 93 -16.86 11.46 3.14
N ASP A 94 -17.03 11.95 4.37
CA ASP A 94 -16.10 11.61 5.46
C ASP A 94 -16.05 10.12 5.78
N ILE A 95 -17.14 9.39 5.51
CA ILE A 95 -17.28 7.96 5.72
C ILE A 95 -18.03 7.37 4.53
N PHE A 96 -17.54 6.27 3.98
CA PHE A 96 -18.23 5.57 2.90
C PHE A 96 -18.20 4.05 3.10
N ASP A 97 -19.38 3.43 3.14
CA ASP A 97 -19.51 1.98 3.24
C ASP A 97 -19.94 1.37 1.89
N ASN A 98 -18.97 0.82 1.14
CA ASN A 98 -19.22 0.08 -0.09
C ASN A 98 -19.10 -1.43 0.13
N SER A 99 -19.88 -1.98 1.06
CA SER A 99 -19.91 -3.42 1.38
C SER A 99 -20.55 -4.30 0.29
N VAL A 100 -20.50 -3.91 -0.97
CA VAL A 100 -21.12 -4.64 -2.08
C VAL A 100 -20.32 -5.91 -2.40
N GLY A 101 -20.99 -7.02 -2.69
CA GLY A 101 -20.34 -8.22 -3.24
C GLY A 101 -19.73 -9.18 -2.22
N GLY A 102 -20.35 -9.31 -1.04
CA GLY A 102 -20.01 -10.32 -0.03
C GLY A 102 -20.09 -11.78 -0.54
N PRO A 103 -19.78 -12.77 0.34
CA PRO A 103 -19.72 -14.17 -0.06
C PRO A 103 -21.06 -14.67 -0.60
N LYS A 104 -21.01 -15.46 -1.68
CA LYS A 104 -22.22 -15.99 -2.34
C LYS A 104 -22.70 -17.32 -1.75
N ASP A 105 -21.82 -18.01 -1.06
CA ASP A 105 -22.03 -19.33 -0.48
C ASP A 105 -21.15 -19.50 0.77
N GLU A 106 -21.39 -20.57 1.54
CA GLU A 106 -20.66 -20.81 2.79
C GLU A 106 -19.18 -21.10 2.56
N GLN A 107 -18.81 -21.72 1.43
CA GLN A 107 -17.41 -22.01 1.10
C GLN A 107 -16.62 -20.70 0.91
N GLN A 108 -17.20 -19.71 0.22
CA GLN A 108 -16.61 -18.39 0.08
C GLN A 108 -16.55 -17.66 1.43
N ALA A 109 -17.60 -17.76 2.24
CA ALA A 109 -17.65 -17.11 3.55
C ALA A 109 -16.57 -17.67 4.49
N GLU A 110 -16.41 -19.00 4.55
CA GLU A 110 -15.37 -19.67 5.33
C GLU A 110 -13.98 -19.26 4.85
N PHE A 111 -13.71 -19.34 3.54
CA PHE A 111 -12.45 -18.89 2.98
C PHE A 111 -12.14 -17.42 3.31
N MET A 112 -13.12 -16.53 3.22
CA MET A 112 -12.92 -15.12 3.56
C MET A 112 -12.58 -14.92 5.04
N ARG A 113 -13.23 -15.67 5.95
CA ARG A 113 -12.92 -15.63 7.39
C ARG A 113 -11.52 -16.13 7.67
N GLU A 114 -11.11 -17.26 7.09
CA GLU A 114 -9.76 -17.80 7.23
C GLU A 114 -8.70 -16.79 6.75
N GLN A 115 -8.91 -16.19 5.56
CA GLN A 115 -7.99 -15.17 5.04
C GLN A 115 -7.94 -13.91 5.91
N HIS A 116 -9.06 -13.51 6.51
CA HIS A 116 -9.10 -12.40 7.46
C HIS A 116 -8.29 -12.74 8.71
N ASP A 117 -8.54 -13.91 9.32
CA ASP A 117 -7.94 -14.32 10.59
C ASP A 117 -6.43 -14.52 10.45
N ASP A 118 -5.97 -15.09 9.33
CA ASP A 118 -4.54 -15.21 9.02
C ASP A 118 -3.86 -13.84 8.94
N LYS A 119 -4.51 -12.84 8.33
CA LYS A 119 -3.96 -11.49 8.21
C LYS A 119 -3.96 -10.73 9.54
N VAL A 120 -4.98 -10.92 10.38
CA VAL A 120 -4.98 -10.38 11.75
C VAL A 120 -3.87 -11.02 12.58
N LYS A 121 -3.69 -12.34 12.48
CA LYS A 121 -2.62 -13.06 13.19
C LYS A 121 -1.22 -12.59 12.79
N GLN A 122 -1.04 -12.18 11.54
CA GLN A 122 0.21 -11.61 11.02
C GLN A 122 0.38 -10.11 11.30
N GLU A 123 -0.57 -9.50 12.03
CA GLU A 123 -0.64 -8.05 12.26
C GLU A 123 -0.70 -7.20 10.97
N TRP A 124 -1.10 -7.80 9.84
CA TRP A 124 -1.34 -7.09 8.60
C TRP A 124 -2.67 -6.35 8.63
N TYR A 125 -3.66 -6.91 9.33
CA TYR A 125 -4.92 -6.27 9.66
C TYR A 125 -4.98 -5.97 11.15
N SER A 126 -5.63 -4.86 11.50
CA SER A 126 -5.97 -4.58 12.88
C SER A 126 -7.09 -5.49 13.38
N PRO A 127 -7.22 -5.65 14.72
CA PRO A 127 -8.40 -6.27 15.30
C PRO A 127 -9.68 -5.49 14.93
N SER A 128 -10.83 -6.17 14.99
CA SER A 128 -12.11 -5.50 14.80
C SER A 128 -12.30 -4.37 15.82
N PHE A 129 -12.75 -3.22 15.34
CA PHE A 129 -13.06 -2.03 16.15
C PHE A 129 -14.57 -1.75 16.23
N GLY A 130 -15.40 -2.73 15.88
CA GLY A 130 -16.86 -2.63 15.88
C GLY A 130 -17.47 -2.71 14.49
N LYS A 131 -18.74 -2.31 14.38
CA LYS A 131 -19.55 -2.40 13.16
C LYS A 131 -19.68 -1.08 12.40
N HIS A 132 -19.15 0.00 12.95
CA HIS A 132 -19.29 1.33 12.40
C HIS A 132 -17.92 1.85 11.99
N LEU A 133 -17.85 2.38 10.77
CA LEU A 133 -16.68 3.09 10.28
C LEU A 133 -16.46 4.37 11.11
N LEU A 134 -15.18 4.73 11.29
CA LEU A 134 -14.76 5.97 11.92
C LEU A 134 -14.51 7.06 10.84
N PRO A 135 -14.45 8.35 11.21
CA PRO A 135 -14.15 9.41 10.25
C PRO A 135 -12.89 9.13 9.42
N GLY A 136 -12.97 9.34 8.11
CA GLY A 136 -11.93 9.04 7.13
C GLY A 136 -11.88 7.58 6.66
N MET A 137 -12.70 6.69 7.20
CA MET A 137 -12.68 5.28 6.82
C MET A 137 -13.66 4.96 5.69
N TYR A 138 -13.15 4.18 4.75
CA TYR A 138 -13.87 3.69 3.58
C TYR A 138 -13.87 2.17 3.60
N ASN A 139 -15.06 1.57 3.52
CA ASN A 139 -15.17 0.14 3.26
C ASN A 139 -15.19 -0.10 1.75
N ILE A 140 -14.29 -0.96 1.27
CA ILE A 140 -14.10 -1.25 -0.16
C ILE A 140 -14.50 -2.70 -0.41
N PRO A 141 -15.20 -3.00 -1.51
CA PRO A 141 -15.75 -4.33 -1.73
C PRO A 141 -14.64 -5.37 -1.88
N ILE A 142 -14.78 -6.43 -1.09
CA ILE A 142 -13.92 -7.61 -1.11
C ILE A 142 -14.75 -8.77 -1.61
N HIS A 143 -14.25 -9.52 -2.59
CA HIS A 143 -14.92 -10.69 -3.13
C HIS A 143 -13.92 -11.82 -3.39
N THR A 144 -14.42 -13.05 -3.51
CA THR A 144 -13.62 -14.22 -3.87
C THR A 144 -13.80 -14.55 -5.34
N VAL A 145 -12.72 -14.98 -5.99
CA VAL A 145 -12.78 -15.57 -7.33
C VAL A 145 -12.03 -16.91 -7.36
N PRO A 146 -12.40 -17.86 -8.23
CA PRO A 146 -11.65 -19.10 -8.39
C PRO A 146 -10.22 -18.84 -8.88
N LYS A 147 -9.26 -19.63 -8.39
CA LYS A 147 -7.90 -19.70 -8.93
C LYS A 147 -7.86 -20.63 -10.14
N PRO A 148 -7.07 -20.31 -11.18
CA PRO A 148 -6.79 -21.25 -12.26
C PRO A 148 -5.99 -22.47 -11.74
N PRO A 149 -6.25 -23.68 -12.25
CA PRO A 149 -7.36 -24.02 -13.14
C PRO A 149 -8.71 -23.98 -12.39
N LEU A 150 -9.77 -23.48 -13.05
CA LEU A 150 -11.08 -23.14 -12.45
C LEU A 150 -11.75 -24.30 -11.68
N ASN A 151 -11.40 -25.53 -11.98
CA ASN A 151 -11.90 -26.76 -11.35
C ASN A 151 -11.11 -27.18 -10.11
N SER A 152 -10.09 -26.44 -9.69
CA SER A 152 -9.28 -26.75 -8.50
C SER A 152 -10.03 -26.60 -7.18
N GLY A 153 -11.17 -25.88 -7.17
CA GLY A 153 -11.88 -25.52 -5.94
C GLY A 153 -11.15 -24.46 -5.10
N CYS A 154 -9.95 -24.03 -5.49
CA CYS A 154 -9.18 -23.03 -4.79
C CYS A 154 -9.71 -21.62 -5.07
N LEU A 155 -9.81 -20.80 -4.03
CA LEU A 155 -10.25 -19.41 -4.12
C LEU A 155 -9.07 -18.45 -3.94
N ARG A 156 -9.22 -17.22 -4.44
CA ARG A 156 -8.39 -16.05 -4.08
C ARG A 156 -9.27 -14.88 -3.71
N LEU A 157 -8.80 -14.10 -2.74
CA LEU A 157 -9.44 -12.86 -2.30
C LEU A 157 -9.07 -11.72 -3.26
N VAL A 158 -10.03 -10.89 -3.62
CA VAL A 158 -9.86 -9.69 -4.46
C VAL A 158 -10.44 -8.50 -3.71
N ILE A 159 -9.62 -7.49 -3.47
CA ILE A 159 -10.04 -6.19 -2.95
C ILE A 159 -10.22 -5.28 -4.16
N ASN A 160 -11.44 -4.84 -4.44
CA ASN A 160 -11.73 -4.04 -5.63
C ASN A 160 -11.62 -2.54 -5.32
N MET A 161 -10.39 -2.05 -5.29
CA MET A 161 -10.03 -0.64 -5.03
C MET A 161 -10.50 0.35 -6.11
N SER A 162 -11.15 -0.13 -7.17
CA SER A 162 -11.70 0.68 -8.27
C SER A 162 -13.24 0.67 -8.32
N ALA A 163 -13.91 0.09 -7.33
CA ALA A 163 -15.36 -0.05 -7.33
C ALA A 163 -16.09 1.17 -6.75
N GLY A 164 -17.10 1.64 -7.49
CA GLY A 164 -18.00 2.72 -7.06
C GLY A 164 -17.43 4.12 -7.31
N ASP A 165 -18.24 5.12 -6.98
CA ASP A 165 -17.96 6.52 -7.29
C ASP A 165 -16.85 7.14 -6.43
N TYR A 166 -16.63 6.58 -5.24
CA TYR A 166 -15.60 7.04 -4.29
C TYR A 166 -14.46 6.03 -4.14
N ALA A 167 -14.10 5.35 -5.23
CA ALA A 167 -13.07 4.33 -5.22
C ALA A 167 -11.67 4.92 -4.93
N PRO A 168 -10.85 4.33 -4.04
CA PRO A 168 -9.51 4.85 -3.72
C PRO A 168 -8.60 5.03 -4.94
N ASN A 169 -8.68 4.14 -5.94
CA ASN A 169 -7.87 4.28 -7.14
C ASN A 169 -8.26 5.48 -8.02
N SER A 170 -9.42 6.10 -7.80
CA SER A 170 -9.86 7.25 -8.59
C SER A 170 -9.21 8.57 -8.17
N VAL A 171 -8.65 8.65 -6.95
CA VAL A 171 -7.92 9.84 -6.46
C VAL A 171 -6.41 9.80 -6.77
N ILE A 172 -5.91 8.66 -7.25
CA ILE A 172 -4.51 8.50 -7.67
C ILE A 172 -4.29 9.20 -9.01
N MET A 173 -3.34 10.12 -9.05
CA MET A 173 -2.98 10.84 -10.27
C MET A 173 -2.30 9.90 -11.26
N LYS A 174 -2.92 9.63 -12.41
CA LYS A 174 -2.34 8.77 -13.45
C LYS A 174 -0.95 9.24 -13.90
N GLN A 175 -0.73 10.55 -13.94
CA GLN A 175 0.57 11.14 -14.28
C GLN A 175 1.64 10.86 -13.21
N ALA A 176 1.25 10.78 -11.93
CA ALA A 176 2.18 10.52 -10.83
C ALA A 176 2.69 9.06 -10.85
N ILE A 177 1.94 8.15 -11.46
CA ILE A 177 2.33 6.73 -11.58
C ILE A 177 2.84 6.36 -12.98
N ALA A 178 2.74 7.25 -13.95
CA ALA A 178 3.17 7.00 -15.32
C ALA A 178 4.71 6.99 -15.40
N GLY A 179 5.29 5.85 -15.81
CA GLY A 179 6.74 5.72 -16.01
C GLY A 179 7.53 5.24 -14.79
N LEU A 180 6.87 4.79 -13.71
CA LEU A 180 7.54 4.10 -12.61
C LEU A 180 8.19 2.80 -13.11
N HIS A 181 9.53 2.75 -13.16
CA HIS A 181 10.28 1.54 -13.47
C HIS A 181 10.38 0.64 -12.23
N LEU A 182 9.39 -0.25 -12.05
CA LEU A 182 9.32 -1.13 -10.88
C LEU A 182 10.23 -2.36 -10.96
N ASN A 183 10.96 -2.56 -12.07
CA ASN A 183 11.77 -3.75 -12.30
C ASN A 183 13.24 -3.55 -11.83
N GLY A 184 13.41 -3.46 -10.51
CA GLY A 184 14.72 -3.36 -9.85
C GLY A 184 15.19 -4.63 -9.14
N MET A 185 14.29 -5.60 -8.93
CA MET A 185 14.55 -6.76 -8.05
C MET A 185 15.71 -7.66 -8.53
N HIS A 186 15.90 -7.80 -9.84
CA HIS A 186 17.03 -8.56 -10.38
C HIS A 186 18.37 -7.91 -10.03
N ALA A 187 18.50 -6.59 -10.22
CA ALA A 187 19.73 -5.88 -9.90
C ALA A 187 19.99 -5.76 -8.40
N LEU A 188 18.92 -5.65 -7.59
CA LEU A 188 19.04 -5.76 -6.14
C LEU A 188 19.56 -7.14 -5.72
N GLY A 189 19.00 -8.21 -6.30
CA GLY A 189 19.43 -9.58 -6.03
C GLY A 189 20.90 -9.81 -6.37
N GLU A 190 21.34 -9.35 -7.55
CA GLU A 190 22.75 -9.39 -7.95
C GLU A 190 23.63 -8.59 -6.97
N ALA A 191 23.26 -7.35 -6.63
CA ALA A 191 24.05 -6.51 -5.73
C ALA A 191 24.23 -7.12 -4.34
N LEU A 192 23.22 -7.82 -3.82
CA LEU A 192 23.27 -8.48 -2.51
C LEU A 192 24.20 -9.71 -2.47
N LEU A 193 24.55 -10.31 -3.61
CA LEU A 193 25.52 -11.42 -3.66
C LEU A 193 26.97 -10.96 -3.51
N TRP A 194 27.23 -9.66 -3.68
CA TRP A 194 28.56 -9.06 -3.59
C TRP A 194 28.84 -8.39 -2.23
N PHE A 195 27.93 -8.55 -1.26
CA PHE A 195 28.11 -8.23 0.16
C PHE A 195 28.15 -9.52 0.99
#